data_AF-A0A9W7ACS3-F1
#
_entry.id   AF-A0A9W7ACS3-F1
#
_cell.length_a   1.000
_cell.length_b   1.000
_cell.length_c   1.000
_cell.angle_alpha   90.00
_cell.angle_beta   90.00
_cell.angle_gamma   90.00
#
_symmetry.space_group_name_H-M   'P 1'
#
loop_
_entity.id
_entity.type
_entity.pdbx_description
1 polymer ?
#
loop_
_entity_poly.entity_id
_entity_poly.type
_entity_poly.pdbx_seq_one_letter_code
_entity_poly.pdbx_strand_id
1 'polypeptide(L)'
;MTSQVWLEEGDWGSTWSNNSQQWWHYMYIITPSSLEEENKEPSSEQFAHLYITGGKNTDVPSGTSEDIIACANLAMGMKQRVVVLFQVPNFPIWINTDEGHTELLGEDALLSNTFVHYMDHVKKGGDPQSLPDASFVVLLPMVKSGFAAMAAAEDLLGASKNAVKWTVSGASKRGWTTWLVGAVDQARPVEEQRVKGIVPIVLNGLNFAKTLKHQYQCYGGWSWTMAAFVDAGFTGRIDSEEIQYLWDLIDPYTYIPRFVDLPKLVMSMTGDEFFVLDSSRYWMERMKEEGGEVHNSLHPDADHSSVTALPSLIPSLSGFVSNVAAGRKNPNVEWEMNYDSASIVLTIPEEYADLDRTVVLWKSHTCNKLGDHRPTRRDFRMIDYDMASFGECACGFKIDDDMCFNLRASIWKNETLSEEELNTNAYTVDMTGEVPAKWENRWLGFFITVTFHGAAGVEGAPGDDIAGLRPVRL
;
A
#
# COMPACT_ATOMS: atom_id res chain seq x y z
N MET A 1 4.39 -21.13 -12.52
CA MET A 1 3.95 -21.42 -11.14
C MET A 1 5.19 -21.45 -10.26
N THR A 2 5.06 -21.06 -8.99
CA THR A 2 6.09 -21.26 -7.96
C THR A 2 5.43 -21.89 -6.73
N SER A 3 6.20 -22.48 -5.83
CA SER A 3 5.66 -23.01 -4.57
C SER A 3 6.65 -22.96 -3.43
N GLN A 4 6.12 -22.96 -2.21
CA GLN A 4 6.88 -23.01 -0.98
C GLN A 4 6.13 -23.81 0.09
N VAL A 5 6.84 -24.27 1.11
CA VAL A 5 6.23 -24.89 2.28
C VAL A 5 6.03 -23.84 3.38
N TRP A 6 4.85 -23.82 3.98
CA TRP A 6 4.57 -23.02 5.17
C TRP A 6 4.22 -23.96 6.32
N LEU A 7 5.09 -23.98 7.35
CA LEU A 7 5.01 -24.82 8.55
C LEU A 7 5.17 -26.32 8.25
N GLU A 8 5.85 -27.06 9.14
CA GLU A 8 6.01 -28.52 9.04
C GLU A 8 4.88 -29.26 9.76
N GLU A 9 4.69 -30.57 9.48
CA GLU A 9 3.61 -31.40 10.05
C GLU A 9 3.60 -31.42 11.59
N GLY A 10 4.75 -31.17 12.23
CA GLY A 10 4.91 -31.09 13.68
C GLY A 10 4.75 -29.70 14.30
N ASP A 11 4.65 -28.63 13.49
CA ASP A 11 4.44 -27.25 13.97
C ASP A 11 2.97 -27.00 14.33
N TRP A 12 2.10 -27.99 14.08
CA TRP A 12 0.68 -27.99 14.44
C TRP A 12 0.35 -29.24 15.26
N GLY A 13 -0.70 -29.15 16.09
CA GLY A 13 -1.32 -30.33 16.70
C GLY A 13 -1.67 -31.39 15.66
N SER A 14 -1.75 -32.66 16.08
CA SER A 14 -1.76 -33.90 15.29
C SER A 14 -2.90 -34.10 14.27
N THR A 15 -3.56 -33.04 13.80
CA THR A 15 -4.75 -33.09 12.95
C THR A 15 -4.68 -32.16 11.73
N TRP A 16 -3.52 -31.56 11.42
CA TRP A 16 -3.35 -30.78 10.18
C TRP A 16 -3.53 -31.67 8.95
N SER A 17 -4.36 -31.26 7.99
CA SER A 17 -4.61 -32.08 6.79
C SER A 17 -3.42 -32.02 5.83
N ASN A 18 -3.00 -33.16 5.29
CA ASN A 18 -1.86 -33.30 4.37
C ASN A 18 -1.89 -32.43 3.08
N ASN A 19 -2.97 -31.68 2.82
CA ASN A 19 -3.14 -30.88 1.61
C ASN A 19 -2.86 -29.37 1.75
N SER A 20 -2.50 -28.85 2.95
CA SER A 20 -2.39 -27.39 3.20
C SER A 20 -0.97 -26.86 3.45
N GLN A 21 0.06 -27.71 3.47
CA GLN A 21 1.46 -27.26 3.74
C GLN A 21 2.14 -26.62 2.52
N GLN A 22 1.81 -27.09 1.31
CA GLN A 22 2.41 -26.56 0.09
C GLN A 22 1.60 -25.40 -0.46
N TRP A 23 2.15 -24.20 -0.33
CA TRP A 23 1.64 -22.99 -0.95
C TRP A 23 2.13 -22.94 -2.38
N TRP A 24 1.25 -23.18 -3.32
CA TRP A 24 1.52 -23.01 -4.75
C TRP A 24 0.92 -21.68 -5.22
N HIS A 25 1.56 -21.06 -6.20
CA HIS A 25 1.18 -19.74 -6.70
C HIS A 25 1.16 -19.72 -8.22
N TYR A 26 0.07 -19.22 -8.80
CA TYR A 26 0.08 -18.82 -10.20
C TYR A 26 0.99 -17.60 -10.40
N MET A 27 1.76 -17.64 -11.48
CA MET A 27 2.71 -16.59 -11.83
C MET A 27 2.67 -16.34 -13.33
N TYR A 28 2.62 -15.07 -13.72
CA TYR A 28 2.67 -14.64 -15.11
C TYR A 28 3.87 -13.72 -15.30
N ILE A 29 4.60 -13.90 -16.41
CA ILE A 29 5.65 -12.96 -16.83
C ILE A 29 5.14 -12.27 -18.09
N ILE A 30 4.92 -10.97 -17.98
CA ILE A 30 4.49 -10.12 -19.08
C ILE A 30 5.73 -9.46 -19.66
N THR A 31 6.03 -9.78 -20.92
CA THR A 31 7.12 -9.15 -21.66
C THR A 31 6.52 -8.18 -22.67
N PRO A 32 6.81 -6.86 -22.58
CA PRO A 32 6.33 -5.90 -23.56
C PRO A 32 7.04 -6.12 -24.90
N SER A 33 6.34 -5.91 -26.01
CA SER A 33 6.88 -6.15 -27.37
C SER A 33 8.16 -5.37 -27.68
N SER A 34 8.31 -4.18 -27.08
CA SER A 34 9.54 -3.37 -27.18
C SER A 34 10.81 -4.10 -26.73
N LEU A 35 10.71 -5.09 -25.83
CA LEU A 35 11.85 -5.93 -25.43
C LEU A 35 12.06 -7.13 -26.35
N GLU A 36 11.04 -7.55 -27.11
CA GLU A 36 11.15 -8.64 -28.10
C GLU A 36 11.80 -8.15 -29.40
N GLU A 37 11.45 -6.94 -29.84
CA GLU A 37 11.98 -6.34 -31.07
C GLU A 37 13.48 -6.01 -31.01
N GLU A 38 14.01 -5.76 -29.82
CA GLU A 38 15.40 -5.33 -29.66
C GLU A 38 16.44 -6.45 -29.81
N ASN A 39 16.06 -7.74 -29.87
CA ASN A 39 16.97 -8.90 -29.94
C ASN A 39 18.17 -8.79 -28.96
N LYS A 40 18.00 -8.07 -27.85
CA LYS A 40 19.06 -7.87 -26.88
C LYS A 40 19.22 -9.17 -26.11
N GLU A 41 20.36 -9.83 -26.32
CA GLU A 41 20.94 -10.73 -25.33
C GLU A 41 20.78 -10.09 -23.95
N PRO A 42 20.32 -10.82 -22.92
CA PRO A 42 20.23 -10.34 -21.56
C PRO A 42 21.46 -9.49 -21.18
N SER A 43 21.30 -8.17 -21.07
CA SER A 43 22.36 -7.34 -20.50
C SER A 43 22.67 -7.83 -19.08
N SER A 44 23.91 -7.64 -18.64
CA SER A 44 24.41 -8.11 -17.35
C SER A 44 23.65 -7.57 -16.14
N GLU A 45 22.83 -6.52 -16.30
CA GLU A 45 21.81 -6.13 -15.33
C GLU A 45 20.45 -6.12 -16.03
N GLN A 46 19.54 -6.97 -15.56
CA GLN A 46 18.15 -6.99 -15.99
C GLN A 46 17.31 -6.34 -14.90
N PHE A 47 16.36 -5.49 -15.29
CA PHE A 47 15.39 -4.91 -14.36
C PHE A 47 13.98 -5.47 -14.62
N ALA A 48 13.27 -5.81 -13.56
CA ALA A 48 11.89 -6.28 -13.62
C ALA A 48 11.05 -5.71 -12.47
N HIS A 49 9.73 -5.67 -12.69
CA HIS A 49 8.78 -5.29 -11.66
C HIS A 49 8.01 -6.53 -11.18
N LEU A 50 7.96 -6.76 -9.87
CA LEU A 50 7.11 -7.77 -9.25
C LEU A 50 5.85 -7.11 -8.68
N TYR A 51 4.69 -7.47 -9.22
CA TYR A 51 3.39 -7.14 -8.62
C TYR A 51 2.85 -8.36 -7.88
N ILE A 52 2.70 -8.24 -6.56
CA ILE A 52 2.13 -9.25 -5.68
C ILE A 52 0.64 -8.98 -5.55
N THR A 53 -0.19 -9.94 -5.96
CA THR A 53 -1.65 -9.86 -5.88
C THR A 53 -2.28 -11.05 -5.15
N GLY A 54 -3.57 -10.91 -4.85
CA GLY A 54 -4.37 -11.91 -4.16
C GLY A 54 -5.03 -12.89 -5.12
N GLY A 55 -6.29 -13.21 -4.84
CA GLY A 55 -7.05 -14.26 -5.52
C GLY A 55 -7.02 -15.57 -4.74
N LYS A 56 -8.09 -16.35 -4.85
CA LYS A 56 -8.20 -17.64 -4.15
C LYS A 56 -7.30 -18.69 -4.81
N ASN A 57 -6.84 -19.65 -4.02
CA ASN A 57 -6.19 -20.88 -4.46
C ASN A 57 -7.15 -21.81 -5.23
N THR A 58 -8.45 -21.54 -5.20
CA THR A 58 -9.45 -22.21 -6.04
C THR A 58 -9.59 -21.60 -7.43
N ASP A 59 -9.03 -20.41 -7.64
CA ASP A 59 -9.27 -19.62 -8.83
C ASP A 59 -8.01 -19.62 -9.70
N VAL A 60 -8.19 -19.91 -10.99
CA VAL A 60 -7.11 -19.85 -11.98
C VAL A 60 -7.20 -18.52 -12.71
N PRO A 61 -6.21 -17.62 -12.59
CA PRO A 61 -6.20 -16.38 -13.34
C PRO A 61 -6.24 -16.65 -14.85
N SER A 62 -6.95 -15.81 -15.60
CA SER A 62 -6.94 -15.86 -17.06
C SER A 62 -6.17 -14.66 -17.59
N GLY A 63 -5.75 -14.70 -18.86
CA GLY A 63 -5.10 -13.54 -19.50
C GLY A 63 -5.95 -12.26 -19.52
N THR A 64 -7.24 -12.35 -19.18
CA THR A 64 -8.17 -11.21 -19.09
C THR A 64 -8.51 -10.82 -17.64
N SER A 65 -7.84 -11.42 -16.65
CA SER A 65 -7.96 -10.98 -15.25
C SER A 65 -7.50 -9.52 -15.13
N GLU A 66 -8.21 -8.73 -14.32
CA GLU A 66 -7.97 -7.29 -14.16
C GLU A 66 -6.51 -6.96 -13.81
N ASP A 67 -5.94 -7.67 -12.83
CA ASP A 67 -4.53 -7.54 -12.45
C ASP A 67 -3.57 -7.78 -13.61
N ILE A 68 -3.86 -8.75 -14.49
CA ILE A 68 -3.02 -9.02 -15.67
C ILE A 68 -3.13 -7.90 -16.68
N ILE A 69 -4.33 -7.37 -16.93
CA ILE A 69 -4.56 -6.25 -17.84
C ILE A 69 -3.87 -4.98 -17.32
N ALA A 70 -4.01 -4.68 -16.02
CA ALA A 70 -3.34 -3.56 -15.38
C ALA A 70 -1.80 -3.71 -15.46
N CYS A 71 -1.28 -4.91 -15.17
CA CYS A 71 0.15 -5.20 -15.27
C CYS A 71 0.68 -5.19 -16.70
N ALA A 72 -0.14 -5.53 -17.70
CA ALA A 72 0.24 -5.37 -19.11
C ALA A 72 0.38 -3.90 -19.50
N ASN A 73 -0.53 -3.03 -19.03
CA ASN A 73 -0.39 -1.58 -19.20
C ASN A 73 0.86 -1.05 -18.49
N LEU A 74 1.16 -1.54 -17.28
CA LEU A 74 2.41 -1.21 -16.58
C LEU A 74 3.64 -1.66 -17.37
N ALA A 75 3.68 -2.91 -17.85
CA ALA A 75 4.81 -3.45 -18.61
C ALA A 75 5.08 -2.61 -19.87
N MET A 76 4.03 -2.29 -20.62
CA MET A 76 4.11 -1.44 -21.81
C MET A 76 4.54 -0.01 -21.47
N GLY A 77 3.99 0.55 -20.39
CA GLY A 77 4.38 1.83 -19.85
C GLY A 77 5.87 1.83 -19.55
N MET A 78 6.33 1.01 -18.63
CA MET A 78 7.71 0.99 -18.12
C MET A 78 8.73 0.51 -19.17
N LYS A 79 8.29 -0.18 -20.23
CA LYS A 79 9.15 -0.93 -21.18
C LYS A 79 10.01 -1.96 -20.44
N GLN A 80 9.43 -2.61 -19.44
CA GLN A 80 10.08 -3.57 -18.57
C GLN A 80 9.20 -4.80 -18.39
N ARG A 81 9.83 -5.93 -18.06
CA ARG A 81 9.10 -7.14 -17.70
C ARG A 81 8.35 -6.93 -16.39
N VAL A 82 7.10 -7.37 -16.35
CA VAL A 82 6.29 -7.41 -15.13
C VAL A 82 6.00 -8.86 -14.79
N VAL A 83 6.33 -9.25 -13.57
CA VAL A 83 5.98 -10.54 -12.98
C VAL A 83 4.78 -10.33 -12.07
N VAL A 84 3.70 -11.06 -12.33
CA VAL A 84 2.48 -11.03 -11.51
C VAL A 84 2.42 -12.31 -10.68
N LEU A 85 2.43 -12.18 -9.36
CA LEU A 85 2.35 -13.29 -8.41
C LEU A 85 0.98 -13.30 -7.74
N PHE A 86 0.18 -14.34 -7.99
CA PHE A 86 -1.16 -14.48 -7.43
C PHE A 86 -1.16 -15.29 -6.12
N GLN A 87 -2.32 -15.28 -5.44
CA GLN A 87 -2.61 -16.13 -4.29
C GLN A 87 -1.67 -15.86 -3.12
N VAL A 88 -1.48 -14.58 -2.78
CA VAL A 88 -0.68 -14.16 -1.62
C VAL A 88 -1.58 -13.39 -0.64
N PRO A 89 -2.03 -13.97 0.49
CA PRO A 89 -1.75 -15.32 0.96
C PRO A 89 -2.43 -16.39 0.11
N ASN A 90 -1.97 -17.64 0.25
CA ASN A 90 -2.63 -18.77 -0.38
C ASN A 90 -3.86 -19.16 0.46
N PHE A 91 -5.05 -18.70 0.04
CA PHE A 91 -6.32 -18.90 0.74
C PHE A 91 -7.41 -19.36 -0.25
N PRO A 92 -8.52 -19.98 0.20
CA PRO A 92 -8.81 -20.32 1.58
C PRO A 92 -7.97 -21.49 2.09
N ILE A 93 -7.74 -21.54 3.40
CA ILE A 93 -6.96 -22.59 4.05
C ILE A 93 -7.74 -23.15 5.24
N TRP A 94 -7.65 -24.47 5.43
CA TRP A 94 -8.23 -25.15 6.58
C TRP A 94 -7.27 -25.07 7.77
N ILE A 95 -7.74 -24.55 8.90
CA ILE A 95 -7.00 -24.49 10.17
C ILE A 95 -7.79 -25.19 11.26
N ASN A 96 -7.11 -25.96 12.10
CA ASN A 96 -7.72 -26.53 13.30
C ASN A 96 -7.75 -25.50 14.41
N THR A 97 -8.89 -25.39 15.07
CA THR A 97 -9.07 -24.56 16.26
C THR A 97 -8.62 -25.32 17.51
N ASP A 98 -8.36 -24.59 18.58
CA ASP A 98 -8.08 -25.16 19.92
C ASP A 98 -9.25 -26.00 20.45
N GLU A 99 -10.46 -25.82 19.90
CA GLU A 99 -11.68 -26.57 20.24
C GLU A 99 -11.80 -27.92 19.49
N GLY A 100 -10.83 -28.24 18.62
CA GLY A 100 -10.73 -29.53 17.94
C GLY A 100 -11.60 -29.67 16.69
N HIS A 101 -12.16 -28.58 16.16
CA HIS A 101 -12.80 -28.54 14.85
C HIS A 101 -11.92 -27.82 13.82
N THR A 102 -12.20 -28.05 12.54
CA THR A 102 -11.46 -27.41 11.43
C THR A 102 -12.33 -26.31 10.80
N GLU A 103 -11.76 -25.13 10.59
CA GLU A 103 -12.41 -23.99 9.95
C GLU A 103 -11.73 -23.63 8.64
N LEU A 104 -12.53 -23.25 7.64
CA LEU A 104 -12.03 -22.74 6.36
C LEU A 104 -11.92 -21.22 6.44
N LEU A 105 -10.69 -20.72 6.53
CA LEU A 105 -10.46 -19.28 6.69
C LEU A 105 -10.32 -18.60 5.32
N GLY A 106 -11.08 -17.51 5.15
CA GLY A 106 -10.85 -16.52 4.09
C GLY A 106 -9.63 -15.64 4.40
N GLU A 107 -9.30 -14.71 3.50
CA GLU A 107 -8.06 -13.91 3.58
C GLU A 107 -7.90 -13.14 4.91
N ASP A 108 -8.86 -12.29 5.28
CA ASP A 108 -8.75 -11.49 6.51
C ASP A 108 -8.80 -12.34 7.78
N ALA A 109 -9.66 -13.37 7.78
CA ALA A 109 -9.76 -14.31 8.89
C ALA A 109 -8.46 -15.10 9.08
N LEU A 110 -7.75 -15.43 8.00
CA LEU A 110 -6.45 -16.08 8.07
C LEU A 110 -5.41 -15.18 8.74
N LEU A 111 -5.32 -13.90 8.36
CA LEU A 111 -4.41 -12.97 9.02
C LEU A 111 -4.74 -12.84 10.51
N SER A 112 -5.99 -12.51 10.84
CA SER A 112 -6.39 -12.25 12.22
C SER A 112 -6.21 -13.48 13.13
N ASN A 113 -6.54 -14.68 12.65
CA ASN A 113 -6.29 -15.91 13.39
C ASN A 113 -4.80 -16.14 13.64
N THR A 114 -3.94 -15.96 12.63
CA THR A 114 -2.50 -16.15 12.84
C THR A 114 -1.87 -15.15 13.81
N PHE A 115 -2.38 -13.93 13.83
CA PHE A 115 -1.93 -12.91 14.77
C PHE A 115 -2.33 -13.26 16.20
N VAL A 116 -3.60 -13.60 16.41
CA VAL A 116 -4.14 -13.96 17.73
C VAL A 116 -3.47 -15.21 18.28
N HIS A 117 -3.24 -16.23 17.44
CA HIS A 117 -2.54 -17.44 17.84
C HIS A 117 -1.10 -17.16 18.31
N TYR A 118 -0.34 -16.37 17.54
CA TYR A 118 1.01 -15.98 17.93
C TYR A 118 1.02 -15.18 19.26
N MET A 119 0.09 -14.23 19.40
CA MET A 119 -0.06 -13.46 20.62
C MET A 119 -0.43 -14.35 21.82
N ASP A 120 -1.28 -15.36 21.64
CA ASP A 120 -1.63 -16.34 22.68
C ASP A 120 -0.45 -17.23 23.06
N HIS A 121 0.35 -17.67 22.09
CA HIS A 121 1.57 -18.41 22.34
C HIS A 121 2.53 -17.60 23.23
N VAL A 122 2.81 -16.36 22.86
CA VAL A 122 3.68 -15.45 23.64
C VAL A 122 3.12 -15.23 25.05
N LYS A 123 1.82 -14.98 25.17
CA LYS A 123 1.16 -14.79 26.46
C LYS A 123 1.22 -16.01 27.37
N LYS A 124 1.24 -17.23 26.80
CA LYS A 124 1.40 -18.50 27.54
C LYS A 124 2.85 -18.77 27.96
N GLY A 125 3.78 -17.85 27.69
CA GLY A 125 5.19 -17.96 28.06
C GLY A 125 6.06 -18.64 26.99
N GLY A 126 5.53 -18.78 25.77
CA GLY A 126 6.31 -19.23 24.62
C GLY A 126 7.37 -18.21 24.20
N ASP A 127 8.40 -18.67 23.49
CA ASP A 127 9.51 -17.81 23.07
C ASP A 127 9.14 -17.03 21.80
N PRO A 128 8.96 -15.69 21.87
CA PRO A 128 8.60 -14.89 20.70
C PRO A 128 9.68 -14.88 19.60
N GLN A 129 10.92 -15.29 19.91
CA GLN A 129 12.03 -15.34 18.96
C GLN A 129 12.21 -16.71 18.30
N SER A 130 11.45 -17.71 18.75
CA SER A 130 11.46 -19.05 18.17
C SER A 130 10.91 -18.99 16.74
N LEU A 131 11.75 -19.35 15.76
CA LEU A 131 11.37 -19.32 14.34
C LEU A 131 10.13 -20.16 14.03
N PRO A 132 9.97 -21.40 14.55
CA PRO A 132 8.71 -22.14 14.40
C PRO A 132 7.49 -21.32 14.84
N ASP A 133 7.56 -20.69 16.01
CA ASP A 133 6.44 -19.95 16.59
C ASP A 133 6.15 -18.64 15.83
N ALA A 134 7.18 -17.87 15.48
CA ALA A 134 7.03 -16.67 14.66
C ALA A 134 6.57 -16.99 13.23
N SER A 135 7.00 -18.13 12.66
CA SER A 135 6.64 -18.55 11.31
C SER A 135 5.16 -18.84 11.13
N PHE A 136 4.42 -18.98 12.23
CA PHE A 136 2.96 -19.05 12.24
C PHE A 136 2.28 -17.80 11.69
N VAL A 137 2.93 -16.64 11.77
CA VAL A 137 2.37 -15.39 11.28
C VAL A 137 2.38 -15.38 9.76
N VAL A 138 1.20 -15.36 9.14
CA VAL A 138 1.01 -15.59 7.69
C VAL A 138 1.73 -14.57 6.78
N LEU A 139 2.08 -13.39 7.29
CA LEU A 139 2.87 -12.43 6.51
C LEU A 139 4.27 -12.94 6.17
N LEU A 140 4.87 -13.80 7.01
CA LEU A 140 6.21 -14.34 6.77
C LEU A 140 6.27 -15.23 5.52
N PRO A 141 5.42 -16.26 5.33
CA PRO A 141 5.37 -16.98 4.06
C PRO A 141 4.94 -16.08 2.90
N MET A 142 4.07 -15.07 3.10
CA MET A 142 3.76 -14.12 2.03
C MET A 142 5.01 -13.38 1.53
N VAL A 143 5.92 -13.00 2.43
CA VAL A 143 7.21 -12.39 2.06
C VAL A 143 8.11 -13.39 1.33
N LYS A 144 8.18 -14.64 1.81
CA LYS A 144 8.94 -15.71 1.14
C LYS A 144 8.45 -15.97 -0.29
N SER A 145 7.14 -15.86 -0.54
CA SER A 145 6.59 -16.12 -1.88
C SER A 145 7.04 -15.07 -2.89
N GLY A 146 7.21 -13.82 -2.47
CA GLY A 146 7.81 -12.75 -3.29
C GLY A 146 9.22 -13.12 -3.75
N PHE A 147 10.09 -13.56 -2.83
CA PHE A 147 11.44 -13.99 -3.18
C PHE A 147 11.47 -15.26 -4.05
N ALA A 148 10.57 -16.21 -3.78
CA ALA A 148 10.41 -17.42 -4.59
C ALA A 148 9.94 -17.10 -6.01
N ALA A 149 9.09 -16.10 -6.20
CA ALA A 149 8.66 -15.63 -7.51
C ALA A 149 9.81 -14.98 -8.29
N MET A 150 10.63 -14.15 -7.63
CA MET A 150 11.82 -13.56 -8.26
C MET A 150 12.79 -14.65 -8.75
N ALA A 151 13.07 -15.65 -7.91
CA ALA A 151 13.95 -16.76 -8.27
C ALA A 151 13.39 -17.60 -9.43
N ALA A 152 12.08 -17.91 -9.40
CA ALA A 152 11.42 -18.65 -10.48
C ALA A 152 11.39 -17.87 -11.80
N ALA A 153 11.24 -16.55 -11.74
CA ALA A 153 11.29 -15.69 -12.91
C ALA A 153 12.70 -15.60 -13.50
N GLU A 154 13.74 -15.48 -12.67
CA GLU A 154 15.15 -15.53 -13.11
C GLU A 154 15.46 -16.85 -13.83
N ASP A 155 15.05 -17.98 -13.26
CA ASP A 155 15.22 -19.31 -13.85
C ASP A 155 14.52 -19.44 -15.20
N LEU A 156 13.24 -19.05 -15.27
CA LEU A 156 12.45 -19.11 -16.50
C LEU A 156 13.00 -18.19 -17.61
N LEU A 157 13.56 -17.05 -17.24
CA LEU A 157 14.18 -16.10 -18.17
C LEU A 157 15.62 -16.49 -18.56
N GLY A 158 16.17 -17.57 -17.99
CA GLY A 158 17.55 -17.98 -18.21
C GLY A 158 18.58 -16.98 -17.65
N ALA A 159 18.16 -16.13 -16.71
CA ALA A 159 19.03 -15.17 -16.06
C ALA A 159 19.98 -15.87 -15.08
N SER A 160 21.15 -15.30 -14.87
CA SER A 160 22.01 -15.76 -13.77
C SER A 160 21.31 -15.55 -12.43
N LYS A 161 21.46 -16.50 -11.51
CA LYS A 161 20.87 -16.41 -10.17
C LYS A 161 21.22 -15.08 -9.52
N ASN A 162 20.21 -14.38 -9.00
CA ASN A 162 20.29 -13.08 -8.35
C ASN A 162 20.73 -11.90 -9.25
N ALA A 163 20.77 -12.07 -10.58
CA ALA A 163 21.21 -11.02 -11.51
C ALA A 163 20.12 -9.98 -11.82
N VAL A 164 18.84 -10.31 -11.60
CA VAL A 164 17.73 -9.37 -11.86
C VAL A 164 17.57 -8.42 -10.66
N LYS A 165 17.46 -7.13 -10.95
CA LYS A 165 17.08 -6.09 -10.00
C LYS A 165 15.57 -5.85 -10.09
N TRP A 166 14.96 -5.61 -8.94
CA TRP A 166 13.51 -5.65 -8.77
C TRP A 166 12.98 -4.35 -8.20
N THR A 167 11.84 -3.93 -8.71
CA THR A 167 10.88 -3.14 -7.91
C THR A 167 9.73 -4.05 -7.50
N VAL A 168 9.12 -3.79 -6.35
CA VAL A 168 8.03 -4.62 -5.81
C VAL A 168 6.84 -3.76 -5.49
N SER A 169 5.63 -4.20 -5.85
CA SER A 169 4.39 -3.54 -5.48
C SER A 169 3.30 -4.54 -5.12
N GLY A 170 2.26 -4.06 -4.45
CA GLY A 170 1.10 -4.85 -4.09
C GLY A 170 0.10 -4.02 -3.29
N ALA A 171 -1.18 -4.42 -3.33
CA ALA A 171 -2.26 -3.72 -2.65
C ALA A 171 -2.68 -4.41 -1.34
N SER A 172 -3.04 -3.61 -0.34
CA SER A 172 -3.58 -4.06 0.96
C SER A 172 -2.59 -4.97 1.69
N LYS A 173 -2.95 -6.20 2.02
CA LYS A 173 -2.03 -7.18 2.63
C LYS A 173 -0.82 -7.50 1.74
N ARG A 174 -0.94 -7.36 0.41
CA ARG A 174 0.21 -7.43 -0.50
C ARG A 174 1.05 -6.16 -0.47
N GLY A 175 0.45 -5.01 -0.17
CA GLY A 175 1.17 -3.78 0.18
C GLY A 175 1.99 -3.98 1.47
N TRP A 176 1.42 -4.69 2.45
CA TRP A 176 2.14 -5.13 3.64
C TRP A 176 3.32 -6.03 3.30
N THR A 177 3.08 -7.03 2.47
CA THR A 177 4.13 -7.92 1.96
C THR A 177 5.22 -7.14 1.23
N THR A 178 4.86 -6.13 0.46
CA THR A 178 5.81 -5.28 -0.29
C THR A 178 6.76 -4.55 0.66
N TRP A 179 6.26 -3.94 1.73
CA TRP A 179 7.10 -3.34 2.77
C TRP A 179 8.09 -4.35 3.36
N LEU A 180 7.59 -5.52 3.75
CA LEU A 180 8.40 -6.54 4.43
C LEU A 180 9.41 -7.20 3.49
N VAL A 181 9.07 -7.40 2.20
CA VAL A 181 10.02 -7.83 1.17
C VAL A 181 11.17 -6.82 1.05
N GLY A 182 10.86 -5.52 1.03
CA GLY A 182 11.87 -4.47 1.08
C GLY A 182 12.75 -4.57 2.32
N ALA A 183 12.15 -4.70 3.51
CA ALA A 183 12.88 -4.76 4.78
C ALA A 183 13.80 -5.98 4.88
N VAL A 184 13.39 -7.12 4.32
CA VAL A 184 14.17 -8.35 4.31
C VAL A 184 15.32 -8.25 3.31
N ASP A 185 15.08 -7.73 2.10
CA ASP A 185 16.15 -7.60 1.12
C ASP A 185 17.20 -6.57 1.54
N GLN A 186 16.80 -5.46 2.14
CA GLN A 186 17.72 -4.42 2.64
C GLN A 186 18.55 -4.86 3.85
N ALA A 187 18.16 -5.92 4.55
CA ALA A 187 18.98 -6.53 5.61
C ALA A 187 20.16 -7.36 5.07
N ARG A 188 20.21 -7.60 3.75
CA ARG A 188 21.29 -8.36 3.09
C ARG A 188 22.49 -7.45 2.80
N PRO A 189 23.70 -8.01 2.59
CA PRO A 189 24.84 -7.24 2.11
C PRO A 189 24.49 -6.42 0.86
N VAL A 190 25.05 -5.22 0.71
CA VAL A 190 24.67 -4.25 -0.33
C VAL A 190 24.78 -4.84 -1.74
N GLU A 191 25.82 -5.62 -2.00
CA GLU A 191 26.06 -6.33 -3.25
C GLU A 191 25.01 -7.41 -3.56
N GLU A 192 24.36 -7.94 -2.52
CA GLU A 192 23.33 -8.96 -2.61
C GLU A 192 21.91 -8.38 -2.73
N GLN A 193 21.72 -7.10 -2.42
CA GLN A 193 20.44 -6.44 -2.52
C GLN A 193 19.93 -6.42 -3.96
N ARG A 194 18.71 -6.91 -4.13
CA ARG A 194 18.04 -7.04 -5.44
C ARG A 194 16.85 -6.11 -5.56
N VAL A 195 16.18 -5.76 -4.47
CA VAL A 195 15.06 -4.82 -4.46
C VAL A 195 15.61 -3.40 -4.43
N LYS A 196 15.26 -2.62 -5.46
CA LYS A 196 15.74 -1.24 -5.70
C LYS A 196 14.66 -0.18 -5.50
N GLY A 197 13.41 -0.59 -5.33
CA GLY A 197 12.32 0.30 -4.92
C GLY A 197 11.06 -0.47 -4.60
N ILE A 198 10.20 0.12 -3.77
CA ILE A 198 8.92 -0.49 -3.36
C ILE A 198 7.74 0.45 -3.57
N VAL A 199 6.58 -0.11 -3.92
CA VAL A 199 5.33 0.63 -4.10
C VAL A 199 4.19 -0.05 -3.33
N PRO A 200 4.10 0.17 -2.00
CA PRO A 200 2.98 -0.31 -1.19
C PRO A 200 1.70 0.47 -1.53
N ILE A 201 0.65 -0.23 -1.97
CA ILE A 201 -0.64 0.35 -2.30
C ILE A 201 -1.63 0.03 -1.18
N VAL A 202 -2.40 1.04 -0.75
CA VAL A 202 -3.41 0.98 0.33
C VAL A 202 -2.90 0.31 1.61
N LEU A 203 -1.64 0.62 1.96
CA LEU A 203 -1.04 0.29 3.25
C LEU A 203 -0.08 1.40 3.69
N ASN A 204 -0.66 2.58 3.97
CA ASN A 204 0.03 3.76 4.47
C ASN A 204 -0.02 3.91 6.00
N GLY A 205 -0.56 2.91 6.69
CA GLY A 205 -0.82 2.93 8.12
C GLY A 205 0.18 2.16 8.96
N LEU A 206 1.47 2.51 8.88
CA LEU A 206 2.49 1.93 9.76
C LEU A 206 2.27 2.40 11.21
N ASN A 207 3.08 1.91 12.15
CA ASN A 207 2.91 2.22 13.57
C ASN A 207 1.49 1.83 14.00
N PHE A 208 1.15 0.55 13.78
CA PHE A 208 -0.21 0.02 13.84
C PHE A 208 -0.87 0.30 15.20
N ALA A 209 -0.09 0.31 16.29
CA ALA A 209 -0.59 0.69 17.61
C ALA A 209 -1.23 2.09 17.62
N LYS A 210 -0.64 3.08 16.94
CA LYS A 210 -1.22 4.43 16.81
C LYS A 210 -2.27 4.49 15.70
N THR A 211 -1.96 3.91 14.55
CA THR A 211 -2.83 4.01 13.37
C THR A 211 -4.18 3.33 13.57
N LEU A 212 -4.22 2.15 14.18
CA LEU A 212 -5.50 1.45 14.41
C LEU A 212 -6.39 2.20 15.41
N LYS A 213 -5.80 2.75 16.49
CA LYS A 213 -6.54 3.60 17.44
C LYS A 213 -7.09 4.85 16.77
N HIS A 214 -6.28 5.46 15.90
CA HIS A 214 -6.69 6.63 15.14
C HIS A 214 -7.86 6.32 14.21
N GLN A 215 -7.82 5.22 13.47
CA GLN A 215 -8.95 4.76 12.66
C GLN A 215 -10.22 4.62 13.50
N TYR A 216 -10.14 3.89 14.62
CA TYR A 216 -11.27 3.71 15.54
C TYR A 216 -11.85 5.05 16.03
N GLN A 217 -10.99 6.01 16.39
CA GLN A 217 -11.42 7.34 16.82
C GLN A 217 -12.08 8.15 15.70
N CYS A 218 -11.58 8.03 14.46
CA CYS A 218 -12.10 8.77 13.31
C CYS A 218 -13.50 8.31 12.92
N TYR A 219 -13.69 6.99 12.85
CA TYR A 219 -14.97 6.40 12.47
C TYR A 219 -15.90 6.21 13.68
N GLY A 220 -15.42 6.40 14.91
CA GLY A 220 -16.19 6.18 16.13
C GLY A 220 -16.52 4.70 16.35
N GLY A 221 -15.66 3.81 15.85
CA GLY A 221 -15.85 2.36 15.79
C GLY A 221 -14.87 1.73 14.80
N TRP A 222 -14.80 0.40 14.80
CA TRP A 222 -14.09 -0.34 13.75
C TRP A 222 -14.91 -0.31 12.46
N SER A 223 -14.27 -0.05 11.33
CA SER A 223 -14.92 -0.20 10.02
C SER A 223 -15.34 -1.66 9.78
N TRP A 224 -16.30 -1.89 8.88
CA TRP A 224 -16.78 -3.24 8.57
C TRP A 224 -15.68 -4.15 8.00
N THR A 225 -14.66 -3.57 7.37
CA THR A 225 -13.51 -4.32 6.85
C THR A 225 -12.64 -4.92 7.94
N MET A 226 -12.75 -4.41 9.18
CA MET A 226 -12.07 -4.96 10.36
C MET A 226 -12.82 -6.12 11.03
N ALA A 227 -13.99 -6.55 10.51
CA ALA A 227 -14.83 -7.55 11.16
C ALA A 227 -14.07 -8.83 11.54
N ALA A 228 -13.30 -9.42 10.63
CA ALA A 228 -12.53 -10.63 10.91
C ALA A 228 -11.46 -10.44 12.01
N PHE A 229 -10.95 -9.22 12.20
CA PHE A 229 -10.03 -8.89 13.29
C PHE A 229 -10.76 -8.67 14.61
N VAL A 230 -11.98 -8.11 14.57
CA VAL A 230 -12.85 -7.98 15.73
C VAL A 230 -13.29 -9.36 16.22
N ASP A 231 -13.77 -10.21 15.31
CA ASP A 231 -14.28 -11.56 15.60
C ASP A 231 -13.19 -12.47 16.19
N ALA A 232 -11.95 -12.36 15.69
CA ALA A 232 -10.81 -13.07 16.26
C ALA A 232 -10.35 -12.51 17.62
N GLY A 233 -10.88 -11.37 18.07
CA GLY A 233 -10.49 -10.71 19.32
C GLY A 233 -9.17 -9.93 19.23
N PHE A 234 -8.63 -9.72 18.03
CA PHE A 234 -7.38 -8.97 17.80
C PHE A 234 -7.50 -7.50 18.24
N THR A 235 -8.60 -6.85 17.86
CA THR A 235 -8.80 -5.42 18.13
C THR A 235 -8.88 -5.09 19.62
N GLY A 236 -9.32 -6.03 20.45
CA GLY A 236 -9.33 -5.90 21.91
C GLY A 236 -7.94 -6.00 22.56
N ARG A 237 -6.91 -6.35 21.79
CA ARG A 237 -5.54 -6.63 22.27
C ARG A 237 -4.50 -5.67 21.71
N ILE A 238 -4.91 -4.60 21.02
CA ILE A 238 -4.01 -3.62 20.41
C ILE A 238 -3.06 -2.90 21.37
N ASP A 239 -3.35 -2.97 22.67
CA ASP A 239 -2.57 -2.41 23.79
C ASP A 239 -2.02 -3.46 24.75
N SER A 240 -2.09 -4.74 24.37
CA SER A 240 -1.57 -5.84 25.20
C SER A 240 -0.04 -5.90 25.17
N GLU A 241 0.59 -6.54 26.15
CA GLU A 241 2.06 -6.70 26.14
C GLU A 241 2.50 -7.64 25.01
N GLU A 242 1.72 -8.69 24.74
CA GLU A 242 2.04 -9.67 23.72
C GLU A 242 1.99 -9.12 22.29
N ILE A 243 1.22 -8.06 22.03
CA ILE A 243 1.13 -7.49 20.68
C ILE A 243 2.43 -6.79 20.26
N GLN A 244 3.24 -6.33 21.21
CA GLN A 244 4.50 -5.67 20.88
C GLN A 244 5.42 -6.64 20.10
N TYR A 245 5.47 -7.91 20.52
CA TYR A 245 6.24 -8.92 19.81
C TYR A 245 5.71 -9.21 18.41
N LEU A 246 4.40 -9.05 18.20
CA LEU A 246 3.82 -9.15 16.85
C LEU A 246 4.25 -7.93 16.03
N TRP A 247 4.13 -6.71 16.56
CA TRP A 247 4.57 -5.49 15.88
C TRP A 247 6.05 -5.49 15.53
N ASP A 248 6.90 -6.05 16.38
CA ASP A 248 8.32 -6.20 16.10
C ASP A 248 8.57 -7.10 14.87
N LEU A 249 7.70 -8.07 14.61
CA LEU A 249 7.76 -8.94 13.44
C LEU A 249 7.16 -8.31 12.18
N ILE A 250 5.97 -7.71 12.30
CA ILE A 250 5.16 -7.38 11.13
C ILE A 250 4.98 -5.89 10.88
N ASP A 251 5.18 -4.97 11.84
CA ASP A 251 4.99 -3.55 11.56
C ASP A 251 6.18 -2.97 10.77
N PRO A 252 5.97 -2.46 9.54
CA PRO A 252 7.06 -1.81 8.78
C PRO A 252 7.70 -0.63 9.53
N TYR A 253 7.01 -0.02 10.49
CA TYR A 253 7.58 1.03 11.36
C TYR A 253 8.83 0.58 12.12
N THR A 254 8.90 -0.69 12.52
CA THR A 254 10.05 -1.28 13.20
C THR A 254 11.27 -1.33 12.28
N TYR A 255 11.05 -1.39 10.97
CA TYR A 255 12.10 -1.56 9.95
C TYR A 255 12.50 -0.26 9.25
N ILE A 256 12.06 0.93 9.71
CA ILE A 256 12.43 2.23 9.13
C ILE A 256 13.94 2.36 8.85
N PRO A 257 14.86 1.97 9.76
CA PRO A 257 16.29 2.06 9.50
C PRO A 257 16.76 1.26 8.28
N ARG A 258 16.01 0.23 7.85
CA ARG A 258 16.31 -0.57 6.66
C ARG A 258 15.78 0.05 5.36
N PHE A 259 14.98 1.11 5.45
CA PHE A 259 14.36 1.73 4.29
C PHE A 259 15.03 3.03 3.84
N VAL A 260 16.11 3.44 4.51
CA VAL A 260 16.83 4.69 4.21
C VAL A 260 17.28 4.73 2.76
N ASP A 261 17.99 3.70 2.30
CA ASP A 261 18.55 3.60 0.94
C ASP A 261 17.61 2.96 -0.09
N LEU A 262 16.35 2.70 0.28
CA LEU A 262 15.37 2.06 -0.59
C LEU A 262 14.28 3.06 -0.98
N PRO A 263 14.25 3.65 -2.18
CA PRO A 263 13.17 4.52 -2.63
C PRO A 263 11.79 3.85 -2.50
N LYS A 264 10.79 4.61 -2.03
CA LYS A 264 9.41 4.10 -1.88
C LYS A 264 8.36 5.09 -2.36
N LEU A 265 7.33 4.58 -3.05
CA LEU A 265 6.11 5.30 -3.38
C LEU A 265 4.92 4.65 -2.68
N VAL A 266 4.39 5.31 -1.66
CA VAL A 266 3.21 4.85 -0.92
C VAL A 266 1.97 5.44 -1.58
N MET A 267 1.05 4.58 -2.01
CA MET A 267 -0.18 5.01 -2.69
C MET A 267 -1.38 4.78 -1.79
N SER A 268 -2.13 5.84 -1.49
CA SER A 268 -3.23 5.84 -0.52
C SER A 268 -4.53 6.32 -1.16
N MET A 269 -5.67 5.99 -0.58
CA MET A 269 -6.99 6.39 -1.07
C MET A 269 -7.72 7.23 -0.01
N THR A 270 -8.42 8.30 -0.41
CA THR A 270 -9.08 9.18 0.55
C THR A 270 -10.25 8.54 1.30
N GLY A 271 -10.88 7.54 0.69
CA GLY A 271 -12.02 6.80 1.23
C GLY A 271 -11.68 5.38 1.65
N ASP A 272 -10.42 5.08 1.95
CA ASP A 272 -9.96 3.77 2.41
C ASP A 272 -10.60 3.40 3.77
N GLU A 273 -11.12 2.18 3.87
CA GLU A 273 -11.81 1.65 5.04
C GLU A 273 -10.89 1.15 6.16
N PHE A 274 -9.66 0.76 5.82
CA PHE A 274 -8.67 0.25 6.78
C PHE A 274 -7.82 1.39 7.34
N PHE A 275 -7.34 2.27 6.46
CA PHE A 275 -6.37 3.31 6.78
C PHE A 275 -6.89 4.70 6.42
N VAL A 276 -7.14 5.52 7.45
CA VAL A 276 -7.59 6.89 7.26
C VAL A 276 -6.55 7.73 6.49
N LEU A 277 -7.01 8.74 5.74
CA LEU A 277 -6.20 9.50 4.78
C LEU A 277 -4.91 10.14 5.34
N ASP A 278 -4.87 10.44 6.64
CA ASP A 278 -3.71 11.03 7.33
C ASP A 278 -2.90 10.01 8.16
N SER A 279 -3.12 8.69 7.98
CA SER A 279 -2.41 7.63 8.72
C SER A 279 -0.88 7.73 8.58
N SER A 280 -0.41 8.29 7.47
CA SER A 280 1.01 8.49 7.19
C SER A 280 1.73 9.39 8.21
N ARG A 281 0.98 10.22 8.95
CA ARG A 281 1.51 11.11 9.99
C ARG A 281 2.21 10.40 11.14
N TYR A 282 1.93 9.11 11.35
CA TYR A 282 2.52 8.36 12.46
C TYR A 282 3.90 7.77 12.16
N TRP A 283 4.42 7.96 10.94
CA TRP A 283 5.71 7.39 10.53
C TRP A 283 6.50 8.19 9.48
N MET A 284 5.86 9.00 8.64
CA MET A 284 6.56 9.72 7.56
C MET A 284 7.63 10.68 8.06
N GLU A 285 7.37 11.38 9.16
CA GLU A 285 8.34 12.31 9.77
C GLU A 285 9.61 11.55 10.17
N ARG A 286 9.46 10.45 10.93
CA ARG A 286 10.58 9.58 11.30
C ARG A 286 11.33 9.03 10.08
N MET A 287 10.63 8.61 9.02
CA MET A 287 11.27 8.15 7.77
C MET A 287 12.16 9.24 7.15
N LYS A 288 11.66 10.49 7.11
CA LYS A 288 12.41 11.64 6.59
C LYS A 288 13.60 11.99 7.50
N GLU A 289 13.42 12.00 8.81
CA GLU A 289 14.48 12.26 9.80
C GLU A 289 15.63 11.24 9.70
N GLU A 290 15.33 9.97 9.43
CA GLU A 290 16.33 8.93 9.19
C GLU A 290 16.98 9.03 7.78
N GLY A 291 16.55 9.98 6.94
CA GLY A 291 17.12 10.26 5.62
C GLY A 291 16.53 9.42 4.48
N GLY A 292 15.41 8.72 4.70
CA GLY A 292 14.81 7.86 3.71
C GLY A 292 13.97 8.59 2.65
N GLU A 293 14.18 8.27 1.37
CA GLU A 293 13.38 8.81 0.26
C GLU A 293 11.95 8.23 0.28
N VAL A 294 10.95 9.05 0.57
CA VAL A 294 9.54 8.64 0.60
C VAL A 294 8.64 9.58 -0.20
N HIS A 295 7.92 8.98 -1.15
CA HIS A 295 6.88 9.62 -1.94
C HIS A 295 5.52 9.11 -1.46
N ASN A 296 4.55 10.00 -1.26
CA ASN A 296 3.23 9.62 -0.74
C ASN A 296 2.11 10.18 -1.62
N SER A 297 1.62 9.37 -2.56
CA SER A 297 0.55 9.75 -3.48
C SER A 297 -0.82 9.42 -2.89
N LEU A 298 -1.62 10.46 -2.60
CA LEU A 298 -3.01 10.31 -2.15
C LEU A 298 -3.97 10.47 -3.34
N HIS A 299 -4.85 9.49 -3.52
CA HIS A 299 -5.82 9.45 -4.62
C HIS A 299 -7.23 9.77 -4.09
N PRO A 300 -7.86 10.85 -4.59
CA PRO A 300 -9.22 11.24 -4.22
C PRO A 300 -10.25 10.27 -4.78
N ASP A 301 -11.44 10.29 -4.20
CA ASP A 301 -12.65 9.61 -4.71
C ASP A 301 -12.45 8.09 -4.95
N ALA A 302 -11.59 7.48 -4.13
CA ALA A 302 -11.28 6.07 -4.17
C ALA A 302 -11.37 5.45 -2.77
N ASP A 303 -11.84 4.21 -2.75
CA ASP A 303 -11.90 3.33 -1.57
C ASP A 303 -10.72 2.35 -1.56
N HIS A 304 -10.69 1.42 -0.61
CA HIS A 304 -9.58 0.47 -0.48
C HIS A 304 -9.41 -0.46 -1.69
N SER A 305 -10.43 -0.64 -2.54
CA SER A 305 -10.30 -1.41 -3.79
C SER A 305 -9.41 -0.71 -4.81
N SER A 306 -9.24 0.61 -4.68
CA SER A 306 -8.45 1.48 -5.57
C SER A 306 -8.92 1.50 -7.04
N VAL A 307 -10.06 0.91 -7.38
CA VAL A 307 -10.52 0.74 -8.77
C VAL A 307 -10.71 2.10 -9.46
N THR A 308 -11.35 3.06 -8.79
CA THR A 308 -11.55 4.41 -9.34
C THR A 308 -10.25 5.22 -9.44
N ALA A 309 -9.20 4.83 -8.70
CA ALA A 309 -7.90 5.48 -8.75
C ALA A 309 -7.00 4.97 -9.88
N LEU A 310 -7.30 3.82 -10.51
CA LEU A 310 -6.46 3.18 -11.54
C LEU A 310 -5.95 4.15 -12.64
N PRO A 311 -6.77 5.09 -13.19
CA PRO A 311 -6.30 6.03 -14.22
C PRO A 311 -5.12 6.92 -13.78
N SER A 312 -4.99 7.18 -12.48
CA SER A 312 -3.90 7.99 -11.91
C SER A 312 -2.85 7.14 -11.19
N LEU A 313 -3.24 5.98 -10.66
CA LEU A 313 -2.35 5.04 -9.98
C LEU A 313 -1.35 4.41 -10.95
N ILE A 314 -1.83 3.88 -12.08
CA ILE A 314 -0.97 3.19 -13.07
C ILE A 314 0.14 4.11 -13.62
N PRO A 315 -0.14 5.35 -14.08
CA PRO A 315 0.91 6.25 -14.55
C PRO A 315 1.94 6.59 -13.46
N SER A 316 1.49 6.84 -12.24
CA SER A 316 2.37 7.23 -11.12
C SER A 316 3.30 6.09 -10.71
N LEU A 317 2.78 4.86 -10.63
CA LEU A 317 3.58 3.66 -10.39
C LEU A 317 4.58 3.43 -11.52
N SER A 318 4.11 3.52 -12.77
CA SER A 318 4.95 3.35 -13.96
C SER A 318 6.11 4.35 -14.02
N GLY A 319 5.84 5.61 -13.69
CA GLY A 319 6.85 6.66 -13.65
C GLY A 319 7.91 6.40 -12.58
N PHE A 320 7.46 6.12 -11.36
CA PHE A 320 8.35 5.82 -10.24
C PHE A 320 9.25 4.61 -10.53
N VAL A 321 8.66 3.49 -10.94
CA VAL A 321 9.41 2.26 -11.24
C VAL A 321 10.39 2.48 -12.39
N SER A 322 10.00 3.19 -13.44
CA SER A 322 10.89 3.48 -14.56
C SER A 322 12.09 4.33 -14.15
N ASN A 323 11.90 5.29 -13.25
CA ASN A 323 13.00 6.13 -12.75
C ASN A 323 13.95 5.30 -11.89
N VAL A 324 13.43 4.51 -10.95
CA VAL A 324 14.23 3.60 -10.12
C VAL A 324 15.05 2.65 -10.99
N ALA A 325 14.42 2.06 -12.00
CA ALA A 325 15.08 1.12 -12.90
C ALA A 325 16.16 1.75 -13.78
N ALA A 326 16.01 3.04 -14.10
CA ALA A 326 17.00 3.81 -14.83
C ALA A 326 18.10 4.38 -13.90
N GLY A 327 18.05 4.10 -12.59
CA GLY A 327 18.96 4.70 -11.62
C GLY A 327 18.78 6.20 -11.42
N ARG A 328 17.62 6.75 -11.82
CA ARG A 328 17.31 8.19 -11.73
C ARG A 328 16.58 8.50 -10.44
N LYS A 329 16.83 9.69 -9.90
CA LYS A 329 16.03 10.22 -8.78
C LYS A 329 14.60 10.47 -9.22
N ASN A 330 13.65 10.14 -8.36
CA ASN A 330 12.28 10.62 -8.55
C ASN A 330 12.21 12.08 -8.10
N PRO A 331 11.45 12.94 -8.81
CA PRO A 331 11.13 14.26 -8.30
C PRO A 331 10.58 14.17 -6.89
N ASN A 332 10.86 15.19 -6.08
CA ASN A 332 10.36 15.27 -4.71
C ASN A 332 9.80 16.66 -4.44
N VAL A 333 8.99 16.76 -3.38
CA VAL A 333 8.44 18.02 -2.87
C VAL A 333 8.66 18.11 -1.37
N GLU A 334 9.04 19.28 -0.92
CA GLU A 334 9.07 19.63 0.50
C GLU A 334 7.71 20.24 0.86
N TRP A 335 7.23 19.96 2.07
CA TRP A 335 5.98 20.53 2.53
C TRP A 335 5.95 20.66 4.04
N GLU A 336 5.27 21.69 4.50
CA GLU A 336 4.90 21.93 5.90
C GLU A 336 3.40 22.15 5.98
N MET A 337 2.75 21.54 6.98
CA MET A 337 1.33 21.70 7.22
C MET A 337 1.10 22.22 8.64
N ASN A 338 0.38 23.34 8.75
CA ASN A 338 -0.09 23.86 10.02
C ASN A 338 -1.55 23.47 10.22
N TYR A 339 -1.79 22.57 11.18
CA TYR A 339 -3.13 22.06 11.49
C TYR A 339 -4.01 23.08 12.22
N ASP A 340 -3.42 24.05 12.93
CA ASP A 340 -4.16 25.08 13.68
C ASP A 340 -4.68 26.17 12.73
N SER A 341 -3.87 26.58 11.76
CA SER A 341 -4.25 27.54 10.71
C SER A 341 -4.78 26.91 9.44
N ALA A 342 -4.89 25.58 9.38
CA ALA A 342 -5.30 24.85 8.18
C ALA A 342 -4.56 25.31 6.91
N SER A 343 -3.23 25.41 6.97
CA SER A 343 -2.43 25.86 5.83
C SER A 343 -1.37 24.83 5.43
N ILE A 344 -1.04 24.81 4.14
CA ILE A 344 0.04 24.01 3.56
C ILE A 344 0.98 24.95 2.83
N VAL A 345 2.28 24.83 3.11
CA VAL A 345 3.35 25.42 2.32
C VAL A 345 4.07 24.26 1.64
N LEU A 346 4.04 24.22 0.31
CA LEU A 346 4.70 23.24 -0.53
C LEU A 346 5.85 23.94 -1.25
N THR A 347 7.04 23.36 -1.23
CA THR A 347 8.22 23.86 -1.96
C THR A 347 8.75 22.77 -2.88
N ILE A 348 9.01 23.13 -4.13
CA ILE A 348 9.69 22.31 -5.12
C ILE A 348 11.18 22.64 -5.01
N PRO A 349 12.03 21.64 -4.68
CA PRO A 349 13.47 21.83 -4.65
C PRO A 349 14.01 22.40 -5.97
N GLU A 350 15.08 23.20 -5.90
CA GLU A 350 15.68 23.85 -7.07
C GLU A 350 16.10 22.83 -8.15
N GLU A 351 16.53 21.62 -7.76
CA GLU A 351 16.86 20.53 -8.69
C GLU A 351 15.67 20.07 -9.55
N TYR A 352 14.42 20.39 -9.19
CA TYR A 352 13.21 20.06 -9.94
C TYR A 352 12.46 21.30 -10.47
N ALA A 353 13.04 22.49 -10.31
CA ALA A 353 12.41 23.78 -10.65
C ALA A 353 11.95 23.87 -12.11
N ASP A 354 12.71 23.28 -13.02
CA ASP A 354 12.47 23.36 -14.47
C ASP A 354 11.59 22.23 -15.01
N LEU A 355 11.16 21.28 -14.16
CA LEU A 355 10.28 20.20 -14.57
C LEU A 355 8.86 20.70 -14.79
N ASP A 356 8.30 20.39 -15.96
CA ASP A 356 6.88 20.60 -16.26
C ASP A 356 6.02 19.87 -15.23
N ARG A 357 4.99 20.55 -14.72
CA ARG A 357 4.23 20.08 -13.57
C ARG A 357 2.82 20.65 -13.52
N THR A 358 1.95 19.93 -12.84
CA THR A 358 0.63 20.40 -12.46
C THR A 358 0.47 20.27 -10.95
N VAL A 359 0.07 21.36 -10.30
CA VAL A 359 -0.20 21.41 -8.87
C VAL A 359 -1.71 21.58 -8.67
N VAL A 360 -2.32 20.65 -7.93
CA VAL A 360 -3.77 20.61 -7.73
C VAL A 360 -4.08 20.55 -6.24
N LEU A 361 -4.87 21.50 -5.76
CA LEU A 361 -5.48 21.46 -4.43
C LEU A 361 -6.73 20.59 -4.48
N TRP A 362 -6.83 19.63 -3.57
CA TRP A 362 -8.01 18.80 -3.33
C TRP A 362 -8.61 19.13 -1.97
N LYS A 363 -9.93 19.21 -1.89
CA LYS A 363 -10.65 19.46 -0.62
C LYS A 363 -12.02 18.81 -0.56
N SER A 364 -12.39 18.39 0.65
CA SER A 364 -13.70 17.84 0.97
C SER A 364 -14.06 18.16 2.43
N HIS A 365 -15.36 18.11 2.74
CA HIS A 365 -15.85 18.21 4.12
C HIS A 365 -16.56 16.92 4.49
N THR A 366 -16.32 16.40 5.70
CA THR A 366 -17.14 15.30 6.20
C THR A 366 -18.58 15.77 6.34
N CYS A 367 -19.51 14.84 6.27
CA CYS A 367 -20.91 15.17 6.36
C CYS A 367 -21.47 14.85 7.75
N ASN A 368 -22.22 15.80 8.31
CA ASN A 368 -23.03 15.62 9.51
C ASN A 368 -24.45 16.10 9.26
N LYS A 369 -25.42 15.47 9.91
CA LYS A 369 -26.80 15.99 9.99
C LYS A 369 -26.83 17.16 10.97
N LEU A 370 -27.25 18.35 10.53
CA LEU A 370 -27.47 19.49 11.42
C LEU A 370 -28.50 19.10 12.50
N GLY A 371 -28.11 19.19 13.78
CA GLY A 371 -28.99 18.92 14.93
C GLY A 371 -28.90 17.51 15.52
N ASP A 372 -27.98 16.66 15.05
CA ASP A 372 -27.75 15.33 15.60
C ASP A 372 -26.79 15.38 16.81
N HIS A 373 -27.12 14.63 17.87
CA HIS A 373 -26.31 14.50 19.07
C HIS A 373 -25.19 13.44 18.93
N ARG A 374 -25.07 12.78 17.77
CA ARG A 374 -24.01 11.81 17.49
C ARG A 374 -22.62 12.48 17.44
N PRO A 375 -21.55 11.75 17.85
CA PRO A 375 -20.19 12.24 17.72
C PRO A 375 -19.85 12.46 16.25
N THR A 376 -19.20 13.59 15.98
CA THR A 376 -18.82 14.05 14.65
C THR A 376 -17.70 13.20 14.09
N ARG A 377 -18.06 12.25 13.22
CA ARG A 377 -17.09 11.34 12.61
C ARG A 377 -16.21 12.07 11.60
N ARG A 378 -14.92 11.75 11.65
CA ARG A 378 -13.95 12.17 10.65
C ARG A 378 -13.90 11.12 9.56
N ASP A 379 -14.97 11.05 8.77
CA ASP A 379 -15.21 10.02 7.78
C ASP A 379 -15.43 10.61 6.37
N PHE A 380 -14.53 10.24 5.46
CA PHE A 380 -14.50 10.68 4.06
C PHE A 380 -14.82 9.54 3.08
N ARG A 381 -15.30 8.39 3.58
CA ARG A 381 -15.58 7.21 2.77
C ARG A 381 -16.84 7.39 1.93
N MET A 382 -16.78 6.91 0.68
CA MET A 382 -17.91 6.86 -0.26
C MET A 382 -19.01 5.92 0.22
N ILE A 383 -18.63 4.82 0.85
CA ILE A 383 -19.53 3.78 1.31
C ILE A 383 -19.51 3.77 2.84
N ASP A 384 -20.69 3.67 3.43
CA ASP A 384 -20.85 3.50 4.86
C ASP A 384 -21.95 2.49 5.15
N TYR A 385 -21.63 1.46 5.94
CA TYR A 385 -22.59 0.41 6.30
C TYR A 385 -23.34 0.73 7.60
N ASP A 386 -22.69 1.42 8.55
CA ASP A 386 -23.28 1.55 9.87
C ASP A 386 -24.40 2.61 9.92
N MET A 387 -24.35 3.62 9.03
CA MET A 387 -25.39 4.65 8.89
C MET A 387 -26.67 4.11 8.23
N ALA A 388 -26.56 3.07 7.41
CA ALA A 388 -27.69 2.44 6.75
C ALA A 388 -28.55 1.63 7.72
N SER A 389 -27.91 0.95 8.69
CA SER A 389 -28.60 0.19 9.74
C SER A 389 -29.46 1.08 10.65
N PHE A 390 -29.20 2.39 10.69
CA PHE A 390 -30.06 3.38 11.38
C PHE A 390 -31.12 4.02 10.46
N GLY A 391 -31.19 3.63 9.18
CA GLY A 391 -32.12 4.18 8.19
C GLY A 391 -31.81 5.63 7.79
N GLU A 392 -30.59 6.10 8.01
CA GLU A 392 -30.23 7.51 7.91
C GLU A 392 -28.99 7.72 7.02
N CYS A 393 -29.13 7.49 5.71
CA CYS A 393 -28.15 7.96 4.73
C CYS A 393 -28.20 9.51 4.59
N ALA A 394 -27.96 10.23 5.69
CA ALA A 394 -28.11 11.68 5.82
C ALA A 394 -27.26 12.47 4.81
N CYS A 395 -26.23 11.83 4.29
CA CYS A 395 -25.17 12.42 3.47
C CYS A 395 -25.17 11.95 2.02
N GLY A 396 -26.19 11.20 1.62
CA GLY A 396 -26.39 10.77 0.25
C GLY A 396 -27.65 9.94 0.12
N PHE A 397 -27.52 8.70 -0.37
CA PHE A 397 -28.67 7.82 -0.60
C PHE A 397 -28.36 6.39 -0.17
N LYS A 398 -29.42 5.67 0.17
CA LYS A 398 -29.36 4.25 0.53
C LYS A 398 -29.17 3.43 -0.76
N ILE A 399 -28.15 2.58 -0.80
CA ILE A 399 -27.94 1.63 -1.90
C ILE A 399 -28.79 0.38 -1.63
N ASP A 400 -28.71 -0.16 -0.41
CA ASP A 400 -29.48 -1.30 0.07
C ASP A 400 -29.73 -1.20 1.59
N ASP A 401 -30.30 -2.24 2.20
CA ASP A 401 -30.68 -2.23 3.61
C ASP A 401 -29.57 -1.91 4.60
N ASP A 402 -28.32 -2.23 4.24
CA ASP A 402 -27.16 -2.13 5.10
C ASP A 402 -26.09 -1.20 4.53
N MET A 403 -26.33 -0.50 3.41
CA MET A 403 -25.33 0.35 2.77
C MET A 403 -25.84 1.73 2.35
N CYS A 404 -25.09 2.77 2.72
CA CYS A 404 -25.25 4.15 2.28
C CYS A 404 -24.12 4.54 1.31
N PHE A 405 -24.48 5.28 0.26
CA PHE A 405 -23.51 6.02 -0.56
C PHE A 405 -23.48 7.49 -0.13
N ASN A 406 -22.31 7.96 0.32
CA ASN A 406 -22.10 9.31 0.81
C ASN A 406 -21.57 10.22 -0.31
N LEU A 407 -22.45 11.05 -0.89
CA LEU A 407 -22.06 12.00 -1.94
C LEU A 407 -21.41 13.28 -1.40
N ARG A 408 -21.55 13.55 -0.10
CA ARG A 408 -21.17 14.83 0.50
C ARG A 408 -19.78 14.83 1.13
N ALA A 409 -19.29 13.68 1.60
CA ALA A 409 -17.95 13.55 2.17
C ALA A 409 -16.90 13.06 1.17
N SER A 410 -17.34 12.54 0.02
CA SER A 410 -16.52 11.62 -0.75
C SER A 410 -16.29 12.04 -2.19
N ILE A 411 -16.80 13.21 -2.59
CA ILE A 411 -16.49 13.85 -3.87
C ILE A 411 -15.57 15.04 -3.55
N TRP A 412 -14.28 14.83 -3.74
CA TRP A 412 -13.25 15.82 -3.49
C TRP A 412 -13.26 16.85 -4.62
N LYS A 413 -13.45 18.11 -4.26
CA LYS A 413 -13.33 19.22 -5.20
C LYS A 413 -11.86 19.48 -5.46
N ASN A 414 -11.53 19.81 -6.70
CA ASN A 414 -10.17 20.19 -7.08
C ASN A 414 -10.10 21.57 -7.71
N GLU A 415 -8.93 22.16 -7.60
CA GLU A 415 -8.54 23.43 -8.22
C GLU A 415 -7.06 23.34 -8.61
N THR A 416 -6.75 23.60 -9.89
CA THR A 416 -5.37 23.71 -10.35
C THR A 416 -4.81 25.06 -9.89
N LEU A 417 -3.72 25.03 -9.12
CA LEU A 417 -3.08 26.23 -8.62
C LEU A 417 -2.25 26.86 -9.75
N SER A 418 -2.45 28.16 -10.03
CA SER A 418 -1.72 28.86 -11.09
C SER A 418 -0.35 29.35 -10.61
N GLU A 419 0.64 29.39 -11.52
CA GLU A 419 1.99 29.92 -11.23
C GLU A 419 2.00 31.45 -11.04
N GLU A 420 0.98 32.16 -11.53
CA GLU A 420 0.89 33.63 -11.38
C GLU A 420 0.32 34.05 -10.01
N GLU A 421 -0.47 33.20 -9.35
CA GLU A 421 -1.02 33.46 -8.00
C GLU A 421 -0.05 33.08 -6.88
N LEU A 422 1.03 32.36 -7.21
CA LEU A 422 1.97 31.78 -6.26
C LEU A 422 3.40 32.07 -6.76
N ASN A 423 4.05 33.06 -6.15
CA ASN A 423 5.43 33.42 -6.43
C ASN A 423 6.34 32.18 -6.34
N THR A 424 6.90 31.72 -7.47
CA THR A 424 8.06 30.78 -7.58
C THR A 424 7.81 29.31 -7.23
N ASN A 425 8.87 28.49 -7.12
CA ASN A 425 8.87 27.07 -6.73
C ASN A 425 8.21 26.78 -5.37
N ALA A 426 7.48 27.72 -4.76
CA ALA A 426 6.78 27.58 -3.51
C ALA A 426 5.29 27.91 -3.69
N TYR A 427 4.43 26.99 -3.25
CA TYR A 427 2.98 27.08 -3.30
C TYR A 427 2.46 27.16 -1.87
N THR A 428 1.73 28.23 -1.54
CA THR A 428 1.10 28.41 -0.23
C THR A 428 -0.42 28.32 -0.40
N VAL A 429 -1.05 27.40 0.33
CA VAL A 429 -2.52 27.28 0.43
C VAL A 429 -2.94 27.56 1.86
N ASP A 430 -3.86 28.51 2.04
CA ASP A 430 -4.47 28.84 3.32
C ASP A 430 -5.97 28.48 3.29
N MET A 431 -6.36 27.49 4.09
CA MET A 431 -7.75 27.02 4.21
C MET A 431 -8.48 27.59 5.42
N THR A 432 -7.93 28.58 6.13
CA THR A 432 -8.53 29.16 7.36
C THR A 432 -9.99 29.58 7.13
N GLY A 433 -10.29 30.17 5.96
CA GLY A 433 -11.65 30.60 5.59
C GLY A 433 -12.63 29.46 5.28
N GLU A 434 -12.12 28.24 5.07
CA GLU A 434 -12.90 27.04 4.76
C GLU A 434 -13.00 26.06 5.94
N VAL A 435 -12.28 26.34 7.03
CA VAL A 435 -12.41 25.59 8.29
C VAL A 435 -13.87 25.71 8.74
N PRO A 436 -14.60 24.57 8.86
CA PRO A 436 -15.98 24.59 9.30
C PRO A 436 -16.08 25.32 10.63
N ALA A 437 -17.05 26.22 10.73
CA ALA A 437 -17.27 26.88 11.98
C ALA A 437 -17.60 25.85 13.06
N LYS A 438 -17.21 26.11 14.32
CA LYS A 438 -17.37 25.17 15.44
C LYS A 438 -18.78 24.58 15.57
N TRP A 439 -19.82 25.32 15.13
CA TRP A 439 -21.23 24.89 15.17
C TRP A 439 -21.66 24.02 13.98
N GLU A 440 -20.88 23.95 12.89
CA GLU A 440 -21.16 23.07 11.75
C GLU A 440 -20.75 21.63 12.04
N ASN A 441 -19.90 21.40 13.04
CA ASN A 441 -19.53 20.08 13.52
C ASN A 441 -18.82 19.19 12.47
N ARG A 442 -18.47 19.70 11.28
CA ARG A 442 -17.82 18.96 10.18
C ARG A 442 -16.30 19.03 10.27
N TRP A 443 -15.64 18.08 9.65
CA TRP A 443 -14.19 18.09 9.44
C TRP A 443 -13.86 18.55 8.02
N LEU A 444 -12.79 19.31 7.86
CA LEU A 444 -12.20 19.64 6.55
C LEU A 444 -11.04 18.67 6.29
N GLY A 445 -11.06 18.04 5.12
CA GLY A 445 -9.93 17.31 4.55
C GLY A 445 -9.43 18.06 3.34
N PHE A 446 -8.12 18.24 3.22
CA PHE A 446 -7.50 18.86 2.06
C PHE A 446 -6.07 18.35 1.90
N PHE A 447 -5.59 18.31 0.65
CA PHE A 447 -4.23 17.95 0.31
C PHE A 447 -3.86 18.55 -1.05
N ILE A 448 -2.58 18.65 -1.33
CA ILE A 448 -2.06 19.10 -2.63
C ILE A 448 -1.46 17.89 -3.32
N THR A 449 -1.71 17.74 -4.62
CA THR A 449 -0.99 16.79 -5.45
C THR A 449 -0.13 17.52 -6.46
N VAL A 450 1.10 17.06 -6.61
CA VAL A 450 2.04 17.56 -7.61
C VAL A 450 2.30 16.45 -8.59
N THR A 451 1.92 16.67 -9.84
CA THR A 451 2.24 15.75 -10.94
C THR A 451 3.36 16.37 -11.75
N PHE A 452 4.53 15.76 -11.72
CA PHE A 452 5.59 16.09 -12.67
C PHE A 452 5.30 15.36 -13.98
N HIS A 453 5.38 16.04 -15.10
CA HIS A 453 5.28 15.47 -16.45
C HIS A 453 6.69 15.33 -17.02
N GLY A 454 6.94 14.39 -17.92
CA GLY A 454 8.22 14.37 -18.65
C GLY A 454 8.09 13.91 -20.08
N ALA A 455 8.88 14.36 -21.06
CA ALA A 455 9.83 15.48 -21.12
C ALA A 455 9.38 16.47 -22.20
N ALA A 456 9.60 17.77 -22.01
CA ALA A 456 9.64 18.71 -23.12
C ALA A 456 10.97 18.52 -23.88
N GLY A 457 10.93 17.75 -24.99
CA GLY A 457 11.88 17.72 -26.13
C GLY A 457 13.40 17.67 -25.90
N VAL A 458 14.09 16.79 -26.65
CA VAL A 458 15.26 17.08 -27.53
C VAL A 458 15.99 15.77 -27.87
N GLU A 459 16.35 15.61 -29.15
CA GLU A 459 17.18 14.52 -29.69
C GLU A 459 18.61 14.52 -29.10
N GLY A 460 19.11 13.33 -28.76
CA GLY A 460 20.53 13.07 -28.51
C GLY A 460 21.01 13.39 -27.09
N ALA A 461 20.69 12.54 -26.11
CA ALA A 461 21.30 12.59 -24.78
C ALA A 461 22.44 11.55 -24.69
N PRO A 462 23.67 12.02 -24.45
CA PRO A 462 24.23 11.90 -23.11
C PRO A 462 24.58 13.27 -22.52
N GLY A 463 24.09 13.54 -21.29
CA GLY A 463 24.42 14.73 -20.51
C GLY A 463 23.21 15.34 -19.77
N ASP A 464 23.36 15.47 -18.46
CA ASP A 464 22.53 16.11 -17.42
C ASP A 464 21.25 15.38 -16.94
N ASP A 465 21.34 14.92 -15.68
CA ASP A 465 20.68 13.78 -15.01
C ASP A 465 19.17 13.87 -14.79
N ILE A 466 18.49 14.85 -15.40
CA ILE A 466 17.06 15.15 -15.20
C ILE A 466 16.27 15.00 -16.52
N ALA A 467 16.96 14.96 -17.67
CA ALA A 467 16.32 14.76 -18.96
C ALA A 467 15.67 13.35 -19.08
N GLY A 468 14.35 13.32 -19.31
CA GLY A 468 13.62 12.09 -19.63
C GLY A 468 12.90 11.38 -18.47
N LEU A 469 12.69 12.05 -17.33
CA LEU A 469 11.83 11.53 -16.26
C LEU A 469 10.44 11.18 -16.80
N ARG A 470 9.82 10.16 -16.22
CA ARG A 470 8.42 9.82 -16.50
C ARG A 470 7.49 10.47 -15.49
N PRO A 471 6.19 10.62 -15.80
CA PRO A 471 5.30 11.30 -14.90
C PRO A 471 5.21 10.65 -13.53
N VAL A 472 5.43 11.42 -12.46
CA VAL A 472 5.29 10.98 -11.07
C VAL A 472 4.30 11.92 -10.37
N ARG A 473 3.28 11.33 -9.76
CA ARG A 473 2.35 12.04 -8.88
C ARG A 473 2.80 11.85 -7.44
N LEU A 474 2.94 12.96 -6.74
CA LEU A 474 3.24 13.05 -5.31
C LEU A 474 2.07 13.70 -4.58
#